data_AF-A0A5B6YGX0-F1
#
_entry.id   AF-A0A5B6YGX0-F1
#
_cell.length_a   1.000
_cell.length_b   1.000
_cell.length_c   1.000
_cell.angle_alpha   90.00
_cell.angle_beta   90.00
_cell.angle_gamma   90.00
#
_symmetry.space_group_name_H-M   'P 1'
#
loop_
_entity.id
_entity.type
_entity.pdbx_description
1 polymer ?
#
loop_
_entity_poly.entity_id
_entity_poly.type
_entity_poly.pdbx_seq_one_letter_code
_entity_poly.pdbx_strand_id
1 'polypeptide(L)'
;MLGDKFLKQQDGRFSSEPYISQVVYIHQASGDFALLASDGFWDVINSKKAIHLVHQTRERHATDTQNSTEKIVNFLLSEARTQRTKDNTSIIFLDFDITQRISSYKLDL
;
A
#
# COMPACT_ATOMS: atom_id res chain seq x y z
N MET A 1 -22.20 4.59 11.98
CA MET A 1 -21.21 4.01 12.91
C MET A 1 -20.83 2.62 12.42
N LEU A 2 -19.54 2.39 12.16
CA LEU A 2 -19.01 1.05 11.88
C LEU A 2 -18.93 0.25 13.19
N GLY A 3 -19.73 -0.81 13.33
CA GLY A 3 -19.57 -1.83 14.38
C GLY A 3 -19.60 -1.36 15.85
N ASP A 4 -19.40 -2.32 16.75
CA ASP A 4 -19.13 -2.17 18.19
C ASP A 4 -20.01 -1.16 18.94
N LYS A 5 -21.31 -1.14 18.60
CA LYS A 5 -22.27 -0.18 19.14
C LYS A 5 -22.29 -0.17 20.67
N PHE A 6 -22.31 -1.35 21.30
CA PHE A 6 -22.40 -1.47 22.76
C PHE A 6 -21.13 -0.99 23.47
N LEU A 7 -19.94 -1.34 22.96
CA LEU A 7 -18.67 -0.89 23.53
C LEU A 7 -18.54 0.63 23.48
N LYS A 8 -18.94 1.24 22.36
CA LYS A 8 -18.92 2.71 22.18
C LYS A 8 -19.90 3.46 23.08
N GLN A 9 -20.97 2.82 23.53
CA GLN A 9 -21.92 3.41 24.48
C GLN A 9 -21.43 3.32 25.94
N GLN A 10 -20.57 2.35 26.25
CA GLN A 10 -20.10 2.12 27.63
C GLN A 10 -18.72 2.72 27.91
N ASP A 11 -17.87 2.86 26.90
CA ASP A 11 -16.49 3.32 27.06
C ASP A 11 -16.11 4.33 25.97
N GLY A 12 -15.89 5.57 26.39
CA GLY A 12 -15.54 6.69 25.50
C GLY A 12 -14.19 6.55 24.80
N ARG A 13 -13.38 5.54 25.12
CA ARG A 13 -12.15 5.22 24.38
C ARG A 13 -12.41 4.63 23.00
N PHE A 14 -13.59 4.03 22.78
CA PHE A 14 -13.98 3.55 21.46
C PHE A 14 -14.64 4.68 20.68
N SER A 15 -14.00 5.12 19.59
CA SER A 15 -14.54 6.16 18.71
C SER A 15 -14.98 5.58 17.38
N SER A 16 -15.99 6.20 16.76
CA SER A 16 -16.28 6.02 15.33
C SER A 16 -15.80 7.17 14.46
N GLU A 17 -15.18 8.17 15.08
CA GLU A 17 -14.59 9.31 14.38
C GLU A 17 -13.18 8.92 13.93
N PRO A 18 -12.90 8.95 12.61
CA PRO A 18 -11.58 8.64 12.10
C PRO A 18 -10.62 9.79 12.37
N TYR A 19 -9.34 9.45 12.51
CA TYR A 19 -8.29 10.45 12.39
C TYR A 19 -8.15 10.89 10.92
N ILE A 20 -8.21 12.19 10.67
CA ILE A 20 -8.01 12.79 9.34
C ILE A 20 -6.66 13.50 9.36
N SER A 21 -5.70 12.97 8.61
CA SER A 21 -4.38 13.60 8.44
C SER A 21 -4.47 14.84 7.55
N GLN A 22 -3.44 15.69 7.63
CA GLN A 22 -3.24 16.75 6.64
C GLN A 22 -2.99 16.16 5.24
N VAL A 23 -3.24 16.98 4.22
CA VAL A 23 -2.99 16.63 2.82
C VAL A 23 -1.48 16.53 2.60
N VAL A 24 -1.06 15.46 1.92
CA VAL A 24 0.32 15.27 1.46
C VAL A 24 0.38 15.55 -0.03
N TYR A 25 1.30 16.42 -0.45
CA TYR A 25 1.53 16.75 -1.86
C TYR A 25 2.57 15.80 -2.44
N ILE A 26 2.22 15.15 -3.55
CA ILE A 26 3.09 14.17 -4.23
C ILE A 26 3.54 14.76 -5.55
N HIS A 27 4.86 14.83 -5.77
CA HIS A 27 5.43 15.37 -6.99
C HIS A 27 5.42 14.32 -8.11
N GLN A 28 5.01 14.68 -9.33
CA GLN A 28 4.81 13.75 -10.45
C GLN A 28 6.09 13.05 -10.96
N ALA A 29 7.27 13.41 -10.46
CA ALA A 29 8.57 12.81 -10.79
C ALA A 29 9.33 12.24 -9.57
N SER A 30 8.65 12.08 -8.43
CA SER A 30 9.27 11.64 -7.17
C SER A 30 9.55 10.14 -7.11
N GLY A 31 8.82 9.33 -7.89
CA GLY A 31 8.77 7.88 -7.67
C GLY A 31 8.08 7.51 -6.35
N ASP A 32 7.33 8.43 -5.73
CA ASP A 32 6.58 8.17 -4.51
C ASP A 32 5.49 7.12 -4.73
N PHE A 33 5.09 6.46 -3.66
CA PHE A 33 4.00 5.49 -3.64
C PHE A 33 3.24 5.57 -2.32
N ALA A 34 2.01 5.06 -2.31
CA ALA A 34 1.27 4.82 -1.07
C ALA A 34 0.98 3.33 -0.91
N LEU A 35 1.12 2.85 0.32
CA LEU A 35 0.86 1.47 0.71
C LEU A 35 -0.16 1.47 1.85
N LEU A 36 -1.36 0.94 1.58
CA LEU A 36 -2.38 0.70 2.58
C LEU A 36 -2.50 -0.82 2.76
N ALA A 37 -2.57 -1.28 3.99
CA ALA A 37 -2.71 -2.70 4.27
C ALA A 37 -3.45 -2.94 5.59
N SER A 38 -4.08 -4.11 5.73
CA SER A 38 -4.62 -4.57 7.01
C SER A 38 -3.51 -4.84 8.04
N ASP A 39 -3.89 -4.94 9.30
CA ASP A 39 -3.04 -5.34 10.43
C ASP A 39 -2.29 -6.64 10.19
N GLY A 40 -2.92 -7.63 9.54
CA GLY A 40 -2.26 -8.88 9.14
C GLY A 40 -0.95 -8.71 8.37
N PHE A 41 -0.74 -7.58 7.67
CA PHE A 41 0.56 -7.22 7.08
C PHE A 41 1.49 -6.54 8.08
N TRP A 42 0.99 -5.51 8.77
CA TRP A 42 1.80 -4.63 9.63
C TRP A 42 2.26 -5.30 10.93
N ASP A 43 1.59 -6.36 11.38
CA ASP A 43 1.99 -7.16 12.54
C ASP A 43 3.33 -7.88 12.32
N VAL A 44 3.69 -8.18 11.07
CA VAL A 44 4.90 -8.94 10.72
C VAL A 44 5.89 -8.15 9.85
N ILE A 45 5.47 -7.03 9.26
CA ILE A 45 6.33 -6.14 8.46
C ILE A 45 6.22 -4.72 9.00
N ASN A 46 7.35 -4.14 9.42
CA ASN A 46 7.38 -2.72 9.77
C ASN A 46 7.50 -1.82 8.52
N SER A 47 7.16 -0.54 8.68
CA SER A 47 7.16 0.46 7.59
C SER A 47 8.50 0.57 6.86
N LYS A 48 9.64 0.55 7.57
CA LYS A 48 10.98 0.62 6.96
C LYS A 48 11.26 -0.57 6.07
N LYS A 49 10.93 -1.78 6.53
CA LYS A 49 11.07 -3.01 5.74
C LYS A 49 10.15 -2.98 4.53
N ALA A 50 8.89 -2.56 4.68
CA ALA A 50 7.95 -2.43 3.56
C ALA A 50 8.50 -1.51 2.46
N ILE A 51 9.03 -0.34 2.83
CA ILE A 51 9.65 0.61 1.90
C ILE A 51 10.84 -0.05 1.18
N HIS A 52 11.73 -0.70 1.92
CA HIS A 52 12.87 -1.39 1.33
C HIS A 52 12.46 -2.47 0.32
N LEU A 53 11.46 -3.29 0.66
CA LEU A 53 10.95 -4.35 -0.22
C LEU A 53 10.38 -3.75 -1.52
N VAL A 54 9.64 -2.64 -1.46
CA VAL A 54 9.11 -1.96 -2.65
C VAL A 54 10.26 -1.49 -3.57
N HIS A 55 11.28 -0.84 -3.02
CA HIS A 55 12.45 -0.40 -3.80
C HIS A 55 13.19 -1.58 -4.43
N GLN A 56 13.44 -2.63 -3.65
CA GLN A 56 14.11 -3.83 -4.12
C GLN A 56 13.37 -4.50 -5.29
N THR A 57 12.04 -4.57 -5.23
CA THR A 57 11.24 -5.14 -6.33
C THR A 57 11.26 -4.25 -7.57
N ARG A 58 11.20 -2.92 -7.39
CA ARG A 58 11.33 -1.97 -8.51
C ARG A 58 12.67 -2.10 -9.23
N GLU A 59 13.77 -2.18 -8.48
CA GLU A 59 15.12 -2.34 -9.05
C GLU A 59 15.26 -3.66 -9.83
N ARG A 60 14.71 -4.75 -9.28
CA ARG A 60 14.75 -6.07 -9.95
C ARG A 60 13.92 -6.14 -11.24
N HIS A 61 12.92 -5.27 -11.39
CA HIS A 61 12.01 -5.27 -12.53
C HIS A 61 12.08 -3.98 -13.36
N ALA A 62 13.17 -3.22 -13.27
CA ALA A 62 13.34 -1.94 -13.96
C ALA A 62 13.20 -2.04 -15.49
N THR A 63 13.47 -3.21 -16.09
CA THR A 63 13.36 -3.45 -17.53
C THR A 63 12.00 -3.98 -17.97
N ASP A 64 11.08 -4.25 -17.04
CA ASP A 64 9.83 -4.95 -17.28
C ASP A 64 8.65 -4.01 -17.03
N THR A 65 8.26 -3.29 -18.08
CA THR A 65 7.25 -2.22 -18.04
C THR A 65 5.83 -2.73 -17.82
N GLN A 66 5.59 -4.04 -17.87
CA GLN A 66 4.28 -4.66 -17.64
C GLN A 66 4.18 -5.26 -16.21
N ASN A 67 3.08 -4.92 -15.53
CA ASN A 67 2.68 -5.46 -14.22
C ASN A 67 3.65 -5.22 -13.04
N SER A 68 4.37 -4.09 -13.02
CA SER A 68 5.25 -3.68 -11.92
C SER A 68 4.54 -3.66 -10.55
N THR A 69 3.35 -3.06 -10.48
CA THR A 69 2.53 -2.99 -9.26
C THR A 69 2.12 -4.36 -8.73
N GLU A 70 1.65 -5.25 -9.60
CA GLU A 70 1.20 -6.59 -9.19
C GLU A 70 2.38 -7.40 -8.62
N LYS A 71 3.56 -7.31 -9.24
CA LYS A 71 4.79 -7.95 -8.74
C LYS A 71 5.18 -7.42 -7.36
N ILE A 72 5.07 -6.10 -7.14
CA ILE A 72 5.32 -5.49 -5.82
C ILE A 72 4.33 -6.04 -4.79
N VAL A 73 3.03 -6.01 -5.07
CA VAL A 73 2.00 -6.50 -4.14
C VAL A 73 2.20 -7.98 -3.82
N ASN A 74 2.45 -8.82 -4.83
CA ASN A 74 2.69 -10.25 -4.64
C ASN A 74 3.95 -10.51 -3.81
N PHE A 75 5.02 -9.73 -4.03
CA PHE A 75 6.23 -9.84 -3.23
C PHE A 75 5.99 -9.47 -1.76
N LEU A 76 5.30 -8.35 -1.50
CA LEU A 76 4.92 -7.93 -0.15
C LEU A 76 4.05 -8.98 0.57
N LEU A 77 3.04 -9.54 -0.12
CA LEU A 77 2.22 -10.62 0.41
C LEU A 77 3.04 -11.88 0.71
N SER A 78 3.99 -12.24 -0.15
CA SER A 78 4.86 -13.39 0.06
C SER A 78 5.79 -13.23 1.27
N GLU A 79 6.27 -12.02 1.51
CA GLU A 79 7.11 -11.68 2.66
C GLU A 79 6.31 -11.76 3.97
N ALA A 80 5.08 -11.24 3.99
CA ALA A 80 4.21 -11.36 5.16
C ALA A 80 3.85 -12.84 5.45
N ARG A 81 3.58 -13.63 4.42
CA ARG A 81 3.33 -15.09 4.55
C ARG A 81 4.56 -15.84 5.06
N THR A 82 5.75 -15.50 4.57
CA THR A 82 7.02 -16.09 5.04
C THR A 82 7.24 -15.83 6.53
N GLN A 83 6.82 -14.66 7.02
CA GLN A 83 6.81 -14.33 8.45
C GLN A 83 5.61 -14.88 9.22
N ARG A 84 4.84 -15.80 8.62
CA ARG A 84 3.78 -16.59 9.25
C ARG A 84 2.64 -15.75 9.82
N THR A 85 2.25 -14.66 9.13
CA THR A 85 0.98 -14.01 9.43
C THR A 85 -0.17 -15.00 9.34
N LYS A 86 -1.08 -14.98 10.32
CA LYS A 86 -2.24 -15.87 10.41
C LYS A 86 -3.56 -15.16 10.11
N ASP A 87 -3.51 -13.83 9.95
CA ASP A 87 -4.69 -13.01 9.70
C ASP A 87 -4.93 -12.81 8.20
N ASN A 88 -6.14 -12.38 7.85
CA ASN A 88 -6.48 -11.93 6.52
C ASN A 88 -5.63 -10.71 6.16
N THR A 89 -4.81 -10.88 5.12
CA THR A 89 -3.90 -9.85 4.65
C THR A 89 -4.43 -9.25 3.36
N SER A 90 -4.77 -7.97 3.38
CA SER A 90 -5.13 -7.19 2.20
C SER A 90 -4.16 -6.04 2.03
N ILE A 91 -3.80 -5.74 0.77
CA ILE A 91 -2.86 -4.68 0.42
C ILE A 91 -3.42 -3.89 -0.76
N ILE A 92 -3.37 -2.57 -0.67
CA ILE A 92 -3.59 -1.63 -1.76
C ILE A 92 -2.29 -0.87 -1.97
N PHE A 93 -1.74 -0.98 -3.18
CA PHE A 93 -0.55 -0.25 -3.60
C PHE A 93 -0.93 0.78 -4.66
N LEU A 94 -0.57 2.04 -4.42
CA LEU A 94 -0.77 3.15 -5.34
C LEU A 94 0.59 3.65 -5.79
N ASP A 95 0.90 3.45 -7.07
CA ASP A 95 2.09 4.01 -7.69
C ASP A 95 1.76 5.39 -8.28
N PHE A 96 2.55 6.41 -7.91
CA PHE A 96 2.40 7.77 -8.42
C PHE A 96 3.39 8.10 -9.54
N ASP A 97 4.17 7.14 -10.01
CA ASP A 97 5.02 7.34 -11.19
C ASP A 97 4.18 7.39 -12.48
N ILE A 98 3.96 8.61 -12.98
CA ILE A 98 3.12 8.88 -14.16
C ILE A 98 3.86 8.58 -15.47
N THR A 99 5.19 8.38 -15.44
CA THR A 99 5.94 8.07 -16.66
C THR A 99 5.46 6.78 -17.33
N GLN A 100 4.88 5.84 -16.57
CA GLN A 100 4.25 4.62 -17.10
C GLN A 100 2.93 4.87 -17.85
N ARG A 101 2.20 5.97 -17.59
CA ARG A 101 0.90 6.27 -18.25
C ARG A 101 1.07 6.90 -19.63
N ILE A 102 2.08 7.74 -19.84
CA ILE A 102 2.17 8.54 -21.07
C ILE A 102 2.43 7.65 -22.31
N SER A 103 3.06 6.48 -22.14
CA SER A 103 3.25 5.51 -23.23
C SER A 103 1.94 4.86 -23.72
N SER A 104 0.86 4.91 -22.95
CA SER A 104 -0.41 4.22 -23.27
C SER A 104 -1.34 5.06 -24.16
N TYR A 105 -1.10 6.37 -24.26
CA TYR A 105 -1.84 7.26 -25.16
C TYR A 105 -1.01 7.48 -26.42
N LYS A 106 -0.97 6.49 -27.32
CA LYS A 106 -0.75 6.83 -28.72
C LYS A 106 -1.95 7.68 -29.13
N LEU A 107 -1.73 8.98 -29.26
CA LEU A 107 -2.61 9.84 -30.04
C LEU A 107 -2.56 9.29 -31.46
N ASP A 108 -3.59 8.54 -31.86
CA ASP A 108 -3.87 8.28 -33.25
C ASP A 108 -4.25 9.64 -33.88
N LEU A 109 -3.25 10.31 -34.44
CA LEU A 109 -3.36 11.53 -35.24
C LEU A 109 -3.13 11.17 -36.71
#